data_AF-A0A7Z0BE39-F1
#
_entry.id   AF-A0A7Z0BE39-F1
#
_cell.length_a   1.000
_cell.length_b   1.000
_cell.length_c   1.000
_cell.angle_alpha   90.00
_cell.angle_beta   90.00
_cell.angle_gamma   90.00
#
_symmetry.space_group_name_H-M   'P 1'
#
loop_
_entity.id
_entity.type
_entity.pdbx_description
1 polymer ?
#
loop_
_entity_poly.entity_id
_entity_poly.type
_entity_poly.pdbx_seq_one_letter_code
_entity_poly.pdbx_strand_id
1 'polypeptide(L)' 'MQDQIGKAQWQHTGVRPAVAVWTADQLATFLGDVTDSLFAFWWLTALRGLRRGEMCGLRWTDIDLLDKRTVRVLRDHRQR' A
#
# COMPACT_ATOMS: atom_id res chain seq x y z
N MET A 1 -5.56 11.31 -16.45
CA MET A 1 -6.83 10.90 -17.12
C MET A 1 -7.03 9.39 -17.03
N GLN A 2 -7.07 8.82 -15.81
CA GLN A 2 -7.28 7.37 -15.60
C GLN A 2 -8.14 7.07 -14.35
N ASP A 3 -8.74 8.11 -13.76
CA ASP A 3 -9.53 8.03 -12.52
C ASP A 3 -10.92 7.43 -12.68
N GLN A 4 -11.41 7.34 -13.92
CA GLN A 4 -12.78 6.88 -14.20
C GLN A 4 -12.90 5.39 -14.47
N ILE A 5 -11.80 4.68 -14.71
CA ILE A 5 -11.93 3.32 -15.25
C ILE A 5 -12.63 2.43 -14.23
N GLY A 6 -12.34 2.40 -12.93
CA GLY A 6 -13.05 1.50 -11.99
C GLY A 6 -14.47 1.93 -11.54
N LYS A 7 -14.70 3.23 -11.37
CA LYS A 7 -15.99 3.76 -10.87
C LYS A 7 -17.03 3.89 -11.98
N ALA A 8 -16.63 4.30 -13.19
CA ALA A 8 -17.56 4.51 -14.29
C ALA A 8 -18.15 3.18 -14.81
N GLN A 9 -17.39 2.08 -14.82
CA GLN A 9 -17.95 0.78 -15.22
C GLN A 9 -18.99 0.29 -14.22
N TRP A 10 -18.78 0.43 -12.90
CA TRP A 10 -19.84 0.02 -11.95
C TRP A 10 -21.13 0.78 -12.26
N GLN A 11 -21.04 2.09 -12.47
CA GLN A 11 -22.22 2.96 -12.58
C GLN A 11 -23.04 2.63 -13.84
N HIS A 12 -22.37 2.13 -14.89
CA HIS A 12 -23.01 1.78 -16.15
C HIS A 12 -23.36 0.29 -16.31
N THR A 13 -22.58 -0.64 -15.76
CA THR A 13 -22.77 -2.09 -15.97
C THR A 13 -23.26 -2.84 -14.72
N GLY A 14 -23.25 -2.22 -13.54
CA GLY A 14 -23.60 -2.87 -12.27
C GLY A 14 -22.60 -3.93 -11.79
N VAL A 15 -21.55 -4.21 -12.57
CA VAL A 15 -20.51 -5.18 -12.22
C VAL A 15 -19.44 -4.49 -11.39
N ARG A 16 -19.35 -4.86 -10.11
CA ARG A 16 -18.30 -4.37 -9.22
C ARG A 16 -17.02 -5.18 -9.46
N PRO A 17 -15.88 -4.54 -9.79
CA PRO A 17 -14.62 -5.26 -9.92
C PRO A 17 -14.26 -5.94 -8.60
N ALA A 18 -13.69 -7.15 -8.70
CA ALA A 18 -13.31 -7.95 -7.53
C ALA A 18 -12.31 -7.22 -6.61
N VAL A 19 -11.51 -6.31 -7.17
CA VAL A 19 -10.57 -5.45 -6.44
C VAL A 19 -10.67 -4.03 -6.97
N ALA A 20 -10.84 -3.05 -6.07
CA ALA A 20 -10.68 -1.65 -6.40
C ALA A 20 -9.22 -1.24 -6.16
N VAL A 21 -8.55 -0.77 -7.22
CA VAL A 21 -7.17 -0.31 -7.18
C VAL A 21 -7.14 1.20 -7.34
N TRP A 22 -6.35 1.89 -6.52
CA TRP A 22 -6.15 3.33 -6.64
C TRP A 22 -5.30 3.67 -7.85
N THR A 23 -5.59 4.81 -8.48
CA THR A 23 -4.67 5.43 -9.43
C THR A 23 -3.49 6.05 -8.70
N ALA A 24 -2.43 6.40 -9.45
CA ALA A 24 -1.30 7.14 -8.90
C ALA A 24 -1.72 8.49 -8.32
N ASP A 25 -2.63 9.21 -8.99
CA ASP A 25 -3.14 10.51 -8.53
C ASP A 25 -3.92 10.35 -7.21
N GLN A 26 -4.81 9.36 -7.12
CA GLN A 26 -5.56 9.06 -5.91
C GLN A 26 -4.65 8.69 -4.73
N LEU A 27 -3.61 7.89 -5.00
CA LEU A 27 -2.61 7.52 -4.00
C LEU A 27 -1.80 8.74 -3.54
N ALA A 28 -1.39 9.60 -4.46
CA ALA A 28 -0.64 10.81 -4.16
C ALA A 28 -1.47 11.79 -3.30
N THR A 29 -2.76 11.98 -3.63
CA THR A 29 -3.67 12.77 -2.80
C THR A 29 -3.76 12.22 -1.39
N PHE A 30 -4.01 10.91 -1.24
CA PHE A 30 -4.07 10.30 0.08
C PHE A 30 -2.78 10.49 0.87
N LEU A 31 -1.62 10.19 0.27
CA LEU A 31 -0.33 10.32 0.95
C LEU A 31 0.02 11.77 1.31
N GLY A 32 -0.49 12.75 0.55
CA GLY A 32 -0.34 14.18 0.85
C GLY A 32 -1.13 14.64 2.08
N ASP A 33 -2.24 13.97 2.38
CA ASP A 33 -3.13 14.32 3.51
C ASP A 33 -2.76 13.60 4.82
N VAL A 34 -1.89 12.59 4.76
CA VAL A 34 -1.45 11.82 5.93
C VAL A 34 -0.55 12.66 6.82
N THR A 35 -0.98 12.90 8.05
CA THR A 35 -0.24 13.67 9.08
C THR A 35 -0.18 12.95 10.44
N ASP A 36 -0.69 11.72 10.51
CA ASP A 36 -0.76 10.93 11.74
C ASP A 36 0.57 10.24 12.10
N SER A 37 0.60 9.58 13.26
CA SER A 37 1.77 8.80 13.71
C SER A 37 2.09 7.59 12.82
N LEU A 38 1.19 7.23 11.89
CA LEU A 38 1.34 6.14 10.94
C LEU A 38 1.88 6.62 9.58
N PHE A 39 2.31 7.89 9.47
CA PHE A 39 2.92 8.44 8.26
C PHE A 39 3.89 7.47 7.57
N ALA A 40 4.89 6.98 8.30
CA ALA A 40 5.88 6.05 7.75
C ALA A 40 5.26 4.72 7.28
N PHE A 41 4.24 4.22 7.96
CA PHE A 41 3.52 3.01 7.58
C PHE A 41 2.81 3.18 6.23
N TRP A 42 2.08 4.29 6.06
CA TRP A 42 1.35 4.57 4.83
C TRP A 42 2.30 4.70 3.63
N TRP A 43 3.38 5.46 3.81
CA TRP A 43 4.39 5.68 2.76
C TRP A 43 5.13 4.39 2.38
N LEU A 44 5.58 3.60 3.37
CA LEU A 44 6.29 2.36 3.07
C LEU A 44 5.38 1.31 2.40
N THR A 45 4.10 1.24 2.81
CA THR A 45 3.13 0.30 2.21
C THR A 45 2.88 0.67 0.75
N ALA A 46 2.62 1.94 0.49
CA ALA A 46 2.32 2.47 -0.83
C ALA A 46 3.48 2.28 -1.82
N LEU A 47 4.72 2.54 -1.37
CA LEU A 47 5.88 2.59 -2.27
C LEU A 47 6.62 1.26 -2.40
N ARG A 48 6.50 0.35 -1.43
CA ARG A 48 7.27 -0.92 -1.40
C ARG A 48 6.40 -2.16 -1.53
N GLY A 49 5.08 -2.00 -1.56
CA GLY A 49 4.14 -3.10 -1.80
C GLY A 49 4.10 -4.11 -0.66
N LEU A 50 4.43 -3.70 0.57
CA LEU A 50 4.38 -4.58 1.73
C LEU A 50 2.94 -4.98 2.04
N ARG A 51 2.71 -6.27 2.27
CA ARG A 51 1.40 -6.76 2.70
C ARG A 51 1.13 -6.33 4.13
N ARG A 52 -0.16 -6.21 4.49
CA ARG A 52 -0.58 -5.87 5.85
C ARG A 52 0.10 -6.72 6.92
N GLY A 53 0.21 -8.04 6.69
CA GLY A 53 0.90 -8.95 7.61
C GLY A 53 2.41 -8.73 7.73
N GLU A 54 3.07 -8.34 6.64
CA GLU A 54 4.51 -8.02 6.64
C GLU A 54 4.76 -6.72 7.42
N MET A 55 3.89 -5.72 7.27
CA MET A 55 3.98 -4.47 8.04
C MET A 55 3.67 -4.66 9.51
N CYS A 56 2.59 -5.37 9.84
CA CYS A 56 2.21 -5.62 11.23
C CYS A 56 3.28 -6.47 11.96
N GLY A 57 4.04 -7.29 11.24
CA GLY A 57 5.11 -8.11 11.79
C GLY A 57 6.50 -7.46 11.80
N LEU A 58 6.63 -6.24 11.29
CA LEU A 58 7.93 -5.58 11.13
C LEU A 58 8.53 -5.19 12.49
N ARG A 59 9.78 -5.59 12.73
CA ARG A 59 10.51 -5.25 13.96
C ARG A 59 11.54 -4.15 13.68
N TRP A 60 11.90 -3.39 14.71
CA TRP A 60 12.97 -2.39 14.60
C TRP A 60 14.30 -2.96 14.11
N THR A 61 14.62 -4.20 14.48
CA THR A 61 15.82 -4.92 14.03
C THR A 61 15.84 -5.25 12.54
N ASP A 62 14.68 -5.19 11.88
CA ASP A 62 14.54 -5.47 10.45
C ASP A 62 14.72 -4.21 9.59
N ILE A 63 14.85 -3.03 10.21
CA ILE A 63 14.97 -1.74 9.55
C ILE A 63 16.41 -1.22 9.74
N ASP A 64 17.11 -1.04 8.64
CA ASP A 64 18.43 -0.41 8.61
C ASP A 64 18.31 0.93 7.89
N LEU A 65 18.27 2.03 8.63
CA LEU A 65 18.14 3.39 8.08
C LEU A 65 19.47 4.09 7.82
N LEU A 66 20.54 3.69 8.52
CA LEU A 66 21.80 4.42 8.55
C LEU A 66 22.74 3.96 7.43
N ASP A 67 22.95 2.65 7.33
CA ASP A 67 23.98 2.09 6.46
C ASP A 67 23.38 1.63 5.14
N LYS A 68 22.36 0.77 5.22
CA LYS A 68 21.86 0.03 4.04
C LYS A 68 20.57 0.62 3.47
N ARG A 69 19.82 1.41 4.25
CA ARG A 69 18.49 1.93 3.86
C ARG A 69 17.56 0.81 3.38
N THR A 70 17.61 -0.32 4.10
CA THR A 70 16.88 -1.55 3.76
C THR A 70 15.85 -1.89 4.83
N VAL A 71 14.75 -2.49 4.39
CA VAL A 71 13.74 -3.10 5.25
C VAL A 71 13.71 -4.58 4.90
N ARG A 72 13.88 -5.43 5.91
CA ARG A 72 13.75 -6.88 5.78
C ARG A 72 12.33 -7.27 6.17
N VAL A 73 11.68 -8.05 5.32
CA VAL A 73 10.35 -8.59 5.61
C VAL A 73 10.43 -10.10 5.68
N LEU A 74 9.87 -10.66 6.74
CA LEU A 74 9.80 -12.10 6.91
C LEU A 74 8.72 -12.65 5.96
N ARG A 75 9.10 -13.59 5.09
CA ARG A 75 8.14 -14.40 4.36
C ARG A 75 7.73 -15.57 5.25
N ASP A 76 6.47 -15.58 5.68
CA ASP A 76 5.87 -16.84 6.13
C ASP A 76 5.54 -17.66 4.87
N HIS A 77 6.22 -18.79 4.69
CA HIS A 77 6.04 -19.70 3.56
C HIS A 77 4.78 -20.57 3.67
N ARG A 78 3.88 -20.29 4.62
CA ARG A 78 2.59 -20.95 4.73
C ARG A 78 1.63 -20.48 3.63
N GLN A 79 1.89 -20.93 2.40
CA GLN A 79 0.83 -21.15 1.42
C GLN A 79 0.22 -22.53 1.67
N ARG A 80 -1.03 -22.54 2.14
CA ARG A 80 -1.99 -23.61 1.89
C ARG A 80 -3.27 -22.98 1.40
#